data_AF-A0A9P7ZDC0-F1
#
_entry.id   AF-A0A9P7ZDC0-F1
#
_cell.length_a   1.000
_cell.length_b   1.000
_cell.length_c   1.000
_cell.angle_alpha   90.00
_cell.angle_beta   90.00
_cell.angle_gamma   90.00
#
_symmetry.space_group_name_H-M   'P 1'
#
loop_
_entity.id
_entity.type
_entity.pdbx_description
1 polymer ?
#
loop_
_entity_poly.entity_id
_entity_poly.type
_entity_poly.pdbx_seq_one_letter_code
_entity_poly.pdbx_strand_id
1 'polypeptide(L)'
;MESSAGEPVVAHVLRRQPSFCVSKTPRPIRQVLPVFLEADPDRHYSPLKSLDASWIGQYRRREARQLVYVTRLHDVILSDIRQLSQLSHTNLARPVAVYSHYNQSHIAVEFIDFALTDITPLTEIEISSAMKQVLTATIYLERKNISFRFDLARVDLGGTVKMTLDYNHGPLTGLASGEHEPEVAAFLERTMSAVGPKMQDWGPRASHFLARLQAGHIPTLKVGTF
;
A
#
# COMPACT_ATOMS: atom_id res chain seq x y z
N MET A 1 43.81 36.08 -29.77
CA MET A 1 43.90 34.65 -29.40
C MET A 1 44.25 34.62 -27.93
N GLU A 2 43.44 34.19 -26.98
CA GLU A 2 42.19 33.42 -26.98
C GLU A 2 41.24 34.03 -25.94
N SER A 3 39.97 34.18 -26.30
CA SER A 3 38.88 34.58 -25.41
C SER A 3 38.32 33.31 -24.77
N SER A 4 38.54 33.16 -23.45
CA SER A 4 37.96 32.10 -22.62
C SER A 4 36.43 32.28 -22.55
N ALA A 5 35.70 31.71 -23.51
CA ALA A 5 34.26 31.58 -23.44
C ALA A 5 33.91 30.56 -22.34
N GLY A 6 33.30 31.06 -21.26
CA GLY A 6 32.75 30.23 -20.21
C GLY A 6 31.66 29.30 -20.76
N GLU A 7 31.83 28.00 -20.55
CA GLU A 7 30.77 27.02 -20.76
C GLU A 7 29.59 27.35 -19.83
N PRO A 8 28.35 27.37 -20.33
CA PRO A 8 27.19 27.46 -19.47
C PRO A 8 27.05 26.13 -18.73
N VAL A 9 27.17 26.18 -17.40
CA VAL A 9 26.73 25.10 -16.51
C VAL A 9 25.26 24.85 -16.79
N VAL A 10 24.97 23.80 -17.57
CA VAL A 10 23.61 23.29 -17.76
C VAL A 10 23.19 22.77 -16.40
N ALA A 11 22.49 23.62 -15.65
CA ALA A 11 21.72 23.19 -14.50
C ALA A 11 20.73 22.15 -15.03
N HIS A 12 21.06 20.87 -14.86
CA HIS A 12 20.08 19.80 -14.96
C HIS A 12 19.03 20.07 -13.91
N VAL A 13 17.97 20.77 -14.30
CA VAL A 13 16.71 20.81 -13.57
C VAL A 13 16.31 19.36 -13.45
N LEU A 14 16.57 18.75 -12.29
CA LEU A 14 15.93 17.52 -11.85
C LEU A 14 14.44 17.81 -11.92
N ARG A 15 13.82 17.45 -13.04
CA ARG A 15 12.41 17.65 -13.30
C ARG A 15 11.69 16.80 -12.25
N ARG A 16 11.33 17.44 -11.13
CA ARG A 16 10.59 16.80 -10.05
C ARG A 16 9.34 16.19 -10.68
N GLN A 17 9.25 14.87 -10.70
CA GLN A 17 7.97 14.25 -11.02
C GLN A 17 6.96 14.79 -10.01
N PRO A 18 5.76 15.19 -10.44
CA PRO A 18 4.75 15.63 -9.49
C PRO A 18 4.51 14.51 -8.47
N SER A 19 4.48 14.86 -7.18
CA SER A 19 4.17 13.92 -6.10
C SER A 19 2.90 13.15 -6.41
N PHE A 20 2.89 11.85 -6.11
CA PHE A 20 1.73 10.99 -6.34
C PHE A 20 1.27 10.85 -7.79
N CYS A 21 2.19 11.02 -8.75
CA CYS A 21 1.91 10.70 -10.14
C CYS A 21 1.65 9.22 -10.33
N VAL A 22 0.56 8.91 -11.04
CA VAL A 22 0.32 7.59 -11.59
C VAL A 22 1.47 7.29 -12.57
N SER A 23 2.46 6.53 -12.12
CA SER A 23 3.49 6.02 -13.02
C SER A 23 2.79 5.27 -14.15
N LYS A 24 3.29 5.44 -15.39
CA LYS A 24 2.74 4.81 -16.60
C LYS A 24 2.39 3.36 -16.29
N THR A 25 1.10 3.04 -16.40
CA THR A 25 0.46 1.73 -16.20
C THR A 25 1.46 0.62 -15.88
N PRO A 26 1.66 0.24 -14.60
CA PRO A 26 2.50 -0.90 -14.27
C PRO A 26 1.97 -2.09 -15.05
N ARG A 27 2.85 -2.71 -15.85
CA ARG A 27 2.51 -3.95 -16.53
C ARG A 27 2.08 -4.94 -15.44
N PRO A 28 0.89 -5.57 -15.54
CA PRO A 28 0.52 -6.61 -14.61
C PRO A 28 1.48 -7.77 -14.82
N ILE A 29 2.53 -7.83 -14.00
CA ILE A 29 3.34 -9.03 -13.93
C ILE A 29 2.47 -10.02 -13.19
N ARG A 30 1.86 -10.95 -13.92
CA ARG A 30 1.15 -12.08 -13.35
C ARG A 30 2.18 -12.95 -12.65
N GLN A 31 2.54 -12.60 -11.42
CA GLN A 31 3.48 -13.36 -10.62
C GLN A 31 2.73 -14.44 -9.86
N VAL A 32 3.20 -15.67 -10.01
CA VAL A 32 2.78 -16.78 -9.17
C VAL A 32 3.28 -16.47 -7.75
N LEU A 33 2.39 -16.47 -6.77
CA LEU A 33 2.74 -16.37 -5.36
C LEU A 33 3.34 -17.72 -4.92
N PRO A 34 4.66 -17.83 -4.69
CA PRO A 34 5.26 -19.07 -4.21
C PRO A 34 4.76 -19.39 -2.80
N VAL A 35 4.46 -20.66 -2.57
CA VAL A 35 4.09 -21.22 -1.28
C VAL A 35 5.14 -22.25 -0.91
N PHE A 36 5.88 -22.00 0.15
CA PHE A 36 6.92 -22.89 0.65
C PHE A 36 6.40 -23.67 1.85
N LEU A 37 6.21 -24.97 1.67
CA LEU A 37 5.87 -25.89 2.74
C LEU A 37 7.15 -26.38 3.43
N GLU A 38 7.07 -26.60 4.73
CA GLU A 38 8.18 -27.05 5.58
C GLU A 38 9.43 -26.15 5.48
N ALA A 39 9.19 -24.85 5.34
CA ALA A 39 10.23 -23.86 5.16
C ALA A 39 9.92 -22.59 5.95
N ASP A 40 10.96 -22.02 6.54
CA ASP A 40 10.91 -20.76 7.26
C ASP A 40 11.38 -19.60 6.34
N PRO A 41 10.80 -18.38 6.46
CA PRO A 41 11.31 -17.19 5.77
C PRO A 41 12.81 -16.95 5.95
N ASP A 42 13.40 -17.38 7.07
CA ASP A 42 14.84 -17.25 7.35
C ASP A 42 15.75 -17.94 6.33
N ARG A 43 15.23 -18.93 5.59
CA ARG A 43 15.97 -19.57 4.49
C ARG A 43 16.25 -18.59 3.34
N HIS A 44 15.37 -17.62 3.14
CA HIS A 44 15.44 -16.67 2.02
C HIS A 44 15.81 -15.25 2.46
N TYR A 45 15.41 -14.85 3.67
CA TYR A 45 15.59 -13.49 4.16
C TYR A 45 16.47 -13.48 5.42
N SER A 46 17.28 -12.43 5.56
CA SER A 46 17.95 -12.11 6.82
C SER A 46 17.20 -10.98 7.50
N PRO A 47 16.90 -11.07 8.81
CA PRO A 47 16.23 -10.00 9.53
C PRO A 47 17.13 -8.77 9.64
N LEU A 48 16.59 -7.60 9.29
CA LEU A 48 17.25 -6.31 9.46
C LEU A 48 16.70 -5.54 10.66
N LYS A 49 15.39 -5.59 10.87
CA LYS A 49 14.71 -4.85 11.94
C LYS A 49 13.41 -5.55 12.34
N SER A 50 13.21 -5.76 13.63
CA SER A 50 11.93 -6.22 14.17
C SER A 50 10.97 -5.05 14.34
N LEU A 51 9.70 -5.31 14.07
CA LEU A 51 8.53 -4.49 14.35
C LEU A 51 7.59 -5.30 15.26
N ASP A 52 6.51 -4.71 15.76
CA ASP A 52 5.65 -5.37 16.76
C ASP A 52 5.15 -6.76 16.33
N ALA A 53 4.48 -6.83 15.17
CA ALA A 53 3.92 -8.07 14.61
C ALA A 53 4.61 -8.55 13.32
N SER A 54 5.67 -7.88 12.90
CA SER A 54 6.37 -8.16 11.64
C SER A 54 7.86 -7.83 11.74
N TRP A 55 8.64 -8.14 10.72
CA TRP A 55 10.03 -7.72 10.63
C TRP A 55 10.41 -7.40 9.19
N ILE A 56 11.42 -6.54 9.02
CA ILE A 56 11.99 -6.19 7.72
C ILE A 56 13.07 -7.20 7.39
N GLY A 57 12.88 -7.93 6.29
CA GLY A 57 13.82 -8.91 5.79
C GLY A 57 14.54 -8.45 4.53
N GLN A 58 15.84 -8.76 4.43
CA GLN A 58 16.63 -8.59 3.21
C GLN A 58 16.87 -9.94 2.55
N TYR A 59 16.62 -10.03 1.25
CA TYR A 59 16.86 -11.27 0.51
C TYR A 59 18.35 -11.66 0.54
N ARG A 60 18.64 -12.93 0.85
CA ARG A 60 20.01 -13.43 1.07
C ARG A 60 20.84 -13.55 -0.20
N ARG A 61 20.23 -13.82 -1.37
CA ARG A 61 20.98 -14.00 -2.62
C ARG A 61 21.30 -12.65 -3.24
N ARG A 62 22.59 -12.45 -3.57
CA ARG A 62 23.25 -11.18 -3.94
C ARG A 62 22.71 -10.45 -5.18
N GLU A 63 21.74 -11.01 -5.88
CA GLU A 63 21.27 -10.49 -7.17
C GLU A 63 20.17 -9.43 -7.04
N ALA A 64 19.52 -9.30 -5.88
CA ALA A 64 18.56 -8.24 -5.62
C ALA A 64 18.62 -7.77 -4.17
N ARG A 65 18.82 -6.46 -3.95
CA ARG A 65 18.63 -5.80 -2.65
C ARG A 65 17.13 -5.66 -2.33
N GLN A 66 16.39 -6.75 -2.49
CA GLN A 66 14.96 -6.76 -2.25
C GLN A 66 14.71 -6.83 -0.75
N LEU A 67 14.01 -5.81 -0.26
CA LEU A 67 13.46 -5.79 1.09
C LEU A 67 12.02 -6.30 1.07
N VAL A 68 11.61 -6.94 2.16
CA VAL A 68 10.25 -7.41 2.39
C VAL A 68 9.83 -7.13 3.83
N TYR A 69 8.53 -6.99 4.05
CA TYR A 69 7.94 -7.20 5.37
C TYR A 69 7.57 -8.66 5.52
N VAL A 70 7.99 -9.28 6.61
CA VAL A 70 7.61 -10.64 6.96
C VAL A 70 6.70 -10.57 8.18
N THR A 71 5.48 -11.04 8.01
CA THR A 71 4.43 -11.01 9.04
C THR A 71 4.02 -12.43 9.36
N ARG A 72 3.90 -12.73 10.65
CA ARG A 72 3.34 -14.00 11.11
C ARG A 72 1.84 -14.00 10.89
N LEU A 73 1.34 -15.11 10.36
CA LEU A 73 -0.07 -15.29 10.10
C LEU A 73 -0.70 -16.19 11.19
N HIS A 74 -1.90 -15.81 11.63
CA HIS A 74 -2.75 -16.60 12.52
C HIS A 74 -3.83 -17.31 11.70
N ASP A 75 -4.11 -18.57 12.02
CA ASP A 75 -5.27 -19.32 11.51
C ASP A 75 -5.46 -19.35 9.97
N VAL A 76 -4.37 -19.44 9.20
CA VAL A 76 -4.44 -19.42 7.73
C VAL A 76 -4.93 -20.75 7.18
N ILE A 77 -5.98 -20.68 6.36
CA ILE A 77 -6.50 -21.82 5.60
C ILE A 77 -5.96 -21.74 4.16
N LEU A 78 -5.76 -22.89 3.51
CA LEU A 78 -5.27 -22.96 2.12
C LEU A 78 -6.12 -22.12 1.13
N SER A 79 -7.41 -21.92 1.42
CA SER A 79 -8.31 -21.05 0.64
C SER A 79 -7.85 -19.60 0.62
N ASP A 80 -7.31 -19.10 1.73
CA ASP A 80 -6.83 -17.72 1.88
C ASP A 80 -5.60 -17.50 0.98
N ILE A 81 -4.68 -18.46 0.94
CA ILE A 81 -3.47 -18.40 0.11
C ILE A 81 -3.83 -18.31 -1.39
N ARG A 82 -4.85 -19.04 -1.83
CA ARG A 82 -5.34 -18.96 -3.21
C ARG A 82 -5.87 -17.58 -3.55
N GLN A 83 -6.58 -16.91 -2.64
CA GLN A 83 -7.06 -15.55 -2.86
C GLN A 83 -5.91 -14.54 -2.86
N LEU A 84 -4.94 -14.68 -1.95
CA LEU A 84 -3.74 -13.84 -1.91
C LEU A 84 -2.97 -13.88 -3.23
N SER A 85 -2.86 -15.06 -3.85
CA SER A 85 -2.22 -15.21 -5.17
C SER A 85 -2.93 -14.46 -6.30
N GLN A 86 -4.20 -14.08 -6.10
CA GLN A 86 -5.00 -13.34 -7.07
C GLN A 86 -4.98 -11.83 -6.82
N LEU A 87 -4.40 -11.38 -5.71
CA LEU A 87 -4.24 -9.96 -5.42
C LEU A 87 -3.14 -9.37 -6.30
N SER A 88 -3.56 -8.65 -7.33
CA SER A 88 -2.67 -7.93 -8.24
C SER A 88 -3.28 -6.55 -8.53
N HIS A 89 -2.91 -5.57 -7.72
CA HIS A 89 -3.36 -4.19 -7.89
C HIS A 89 -2.22 -3.22 -7.55
N THR A 90 -2.06 -2.16 -8.35
CA THR A 90 -0.98 -1.17 -8.19
C THR A 90 -0.95 -0.52 -6.80
N ASN A 91 -2.13 -0.30 -6.22
CA ASN A 91 -2.31 0.35 -4.92
C ASN A 91 -2.47 -0.64 -3.76
N LEU A 92 -2.10 -1.91 -3.95
CA LEU A 92 -2.01 -2.89 -2.88
C LEU A 92 -0.56 -3.34 -2.73
N ALA A 93 -0.11 -3.49 -1.49
CA ALA A 93 1.16 -4.11 -1.20
C ALA A 93 1.13 -5.58 -1.65
N ARG A 94 2.06 -5.94 -2.51
CA ARG A 94 2.09 -7.22 -3.18
C ARG A 94 2.63 -8.33 -2.27
N PRO A 95 1.88 -9.44 -2.09
CA PRO A 95 2.44 -10.68 -1.54
C PRO A 95 3.59 -11.20 -2.41
N VAL A 96 4.72 -11.52 -1.76
CA VAL A 96 5.93 -12.04 -2.40
C VAL A 96 6.06 -13.54 -2.21
N ALA A 97 5.74 -14.06 -1.02
CA ALA A 97 5.80 -15.49 -0.72
C ALA A 97 4.96 -15.82 0.51
N VAL A 98 4.51 -17.07 0.61
CA VAL A 98 3.94 -17.64 1.84
C VAL A 98 4.82 -18.80 2.30
N TYR A 99 5.04 -18.89 3.60
CA TYR A 99 5.83 -19.91 4.27
C TYR A 99 4.96 -20.63 5.29
N SER A 100 5.11 -21.94 5.40
CA SER A 100 4.47 -22.72 6.46
C SER A 100 5.43 -23.78 6.99
N HIS A 101 5.62 -23.81 8.31
CA HIS A 101 6.54 -24.72 8.98
C HIS A 101 6.08 -24.98 10.43
N TYR A 102 5.92 -26.26 10.82
CA TYR A 102 5.53 -26.69 12.18
C TYR A 102 4.44 -25.82 12.83
N ASN A 103 3.29 -25.67 12.16
CA ASN A 103 2.13 -24.87 12.60
C ASN A 103 2.35 -23.35 12.67
N GLN A 104 3.40 -22.83 12.07
CA GLN A 104 3.62 -21.40 11.91
C GLN A 104 3.57 -21.05 10.43
N SER A 105 2.76 -20.06 10.10
CA SER A 105 2.66 -19.52 8.75
C SER A 105 3.15 -18.08 8.73
N HIS A 106 3.85 -17.70 7.66
CA HIS A 106 4.34 -16.35 7.46
C HIS A 106 4.04 -15.89 6.04
N ILE A 107 3.77 -14.60 5.87
CA ILE A 107 3.71 -13.95 4.56
C ILE A 107 4.89 -12.99 4.43
N ALA A 108 5.59 -13.06 3.31
CA ALA A 108 6.49 -12.02 2.88
C ALA A 108 5.74 -11.11 1.90
N VAL A 109 5.75 -9.81 2.16
CA VAL A 109 5.10 -8.76 1.36
C VAL A 109 6.15 -7.76 0.92
N GLU A 110 5.97 -7.14 -0.24
CA GLU A 110 6.91 -6.13 -0.73
C GLU A 110 7.14 -5.01 0.32
N PHE A 111 8.39 -4.58 0.43
CA PHE A 111 8.73 -3.41 1.24
C PHE A 111 8.36 -2.12 0.50
N ILE A 112 7.79 -1.17 1.22
CA ILE A 112 7.40 0.16 0.71
C ILE A 112 7.95 1.20 1.68
N ASP A 113 8.66 2.19 1.14
CA ASP A 113 9.61 3.02 1.87
C ASP A 113 9.01 3.75 3.08
N PHE A 114 7.93 4.51 2.86
CA PHE A 114 7.41 5.45 3.87
C PHE A 114 5.96 5.12 4.23
N ALA A 115 5.59 5.27 5.50
CA ALA A 115 4.17 5.42 5.81
C ALA A 115 3.69 6.78 5.28
N LEU A 116 2.43 6.87 4.86
CA LEU A 116 1.87 8.12 4.34
C LEU A 116 1.95 9.25 5.39
N THR A 117 1.88 8.91 6.68
CA THR A 117 2.02 9.81 7.82
C THR A 117 3.44 10.35 8.02
N ASP A 118 4.45 9.66 7.50
CA ASP A 118 5.86 10.05 7.66
C ASP A 118 6.24 11.21 6.74
N ILE A 119 5.43 11.51 5.72
CA ILE A 119 5.69 12.54 4.71
C ILE A 119 4.80 13.78 4.87
N THR A 120 4.35 14.02 6.10
CA THR A 120 3.43 15.11 6.45
C THR A 120 4.14 16.44 6.72
N PRO A 121 3.44 17.59 6.63
CA PRO A 121 2.05 17.75 6.19
C PRO A 121 1.89 17.68 4.66
N LEU A 122 0.76 17.15 4.19
CA LEU A 122 0.41 17.12 2.77
C LEU A 122 -0.56 18.24 2.39
N THR A 123 -0.51 18.68 1.13
CA THR A 123 -1.51 19.61 0.57
C THR A 123 -2.83 18.91 0.27
N GLU A 124 -3.94 19.66 0.18
CA GLU A 124 -5.26 19.09 -0.17
C GLU A 124 -5.23 18.32 -1.51
N ILE A 125 -4.43 18.78 -2.48
CA ILE A 125 -4.25 18.13 -3.78
C ILE A 125 -3.56 16.77 -3.62
N GLU A 126 -2.49 16.71 -2.82
CA GLU A 126 -1.75 15.47 -2.55
C GLU A 126 -2.61 14.47 -1.78
N ILE A 127 -3.39 14.95 -0.82
CA ILE A 127 -4.33 14.13 -0.04
C ILE A 127 -5.42 13.58 -0.96
N SER A 128 -5.99 14.42 -1.83
CA SER A 128 -6.99 13.98 -2.81
C SER A 128 -6.42 12.89 -3.72
N SER A 129 -5.18 13.04 -4.19
CA SER A 129 -4.49 12.03 -4.99
C SER A 129 -4.28 10.72 -4.23
N ALA A 130 -3.80 10.81 -2.98
CA ALA A 130 -3.62 9.65 -2.11
C ALA A 130 -4.95 8.92 -1.86
N MET A 131 -6.01 9.65 -1.47
CA MET A 131 -7.33 9.09 -1.22
C MET A 131 -7.93 8.42 -2.46
N LYS A 132 -7.75 9.01 -3.65
CA LYS A 132 -8.16 8.38 -4.92
C LYS A 132 -7.48 7.03 -5.13
N GLN A 133 -6.19 6.93 -4.82
CA GLN A 133 -5.43 5.68 -4.93
C GLN A 133 -5.91 4.63 -3.92
N VAL A 134 -6.19 5.02 -2.66
CA VAL A 134 -6.79 4.12 -1.65
C VAL A 134 -8.17 3.63 -2.11
N LEU A 135 -9.05 4.54 -2.54
CA LEU A 135 -10.39 4.19 -3.03
C LEU A 135 -10.34 3.22 -4.22
N THR A 136 -9.35 3.38 -5.12
CA THR A 136 -9.17 2.47 -6.25
C THR A 136 -8.84 1.06 -5.78
N ALA A 137 -8.01 0.92 -4.73
CA ALA A 137 -7.72 -0.37 -4.09
C ALA A 137 -8.95 -0.98 -3.42
N THR A 138 -9.73 -0.17 -2.69
CA THR A 138 -11.00 -0.60 -2.05
C THR A 138 -11.96 -1.17 -3.09
N ILE A 139 -12.25 -0.43 -4.16
CA ILE A 139 -13.16 -0.86 -5.22
C ILE A 139 -12.66 -2.15 -5.88
N TYR A 140 -11.34 -2.31 -6.03
CA TYR A 140 -10.76 -3.54 -6.56
C TYR A 140 -11.05 -4.75 -5.64
N LEU A 141 -10.84 -4.60 -4.33
CA LEU A 141 -11.09 -5.67 -3.35
C LEU A 141 -12.57 -6.04 -3.24
N GLU A 142 -13.46 -5.03 -3.22
CA GLU A 142 -14.91 -5.23 -3.26
C GLU A 142 -15.35 -6.02 -4.49
N ARG A 143 -14.85 -5.65 -5.68
CA ARG A 143 -15.15 -6.37 -6.93
C ARG A 143 -14.63 -7.81 -6.95
N LYS A 144 -13.59 -8.09 -6.17
CA LYS A 144 -13.04 -9.44 -5.99
C LYS A 144 -13.76 -10.24 -4.90
N ASN A 145 -14.72 -9.61 -4.18
CA ASN A 145 -15.43 -10.19 -3.04
C ASN A 145 -14.46 -10.78 -2.00
N ILE A 146 -13.42 -10.01 -1.68
CA ILE A 146 -12.42 -10.35 -0.66
C ILE A 146 -12.76 -9.55 0.58
N SER A 147 -12.82 -10.21 1.74
CA SER A 147 -12.89 -9.53 3.04
C SER A 147 -11.52 -8.96 3.39
N PHE A 148 -11.47 -7.71 3.83
CA PHE A 148 -10.19 -7.05 4.15
C PHE A 148 -10.33 -6.00 5.24
N ARG A 149 -9.22 -5.82 5.95
CA ARG A 149 -8.92 -4.64 6.77
C ARG A 149 -7.63 -4.03 6.28
N PHE A 150 -7.60 -2.71 6.12
CA PHE A 150 -6.36 -1.99 5.87
C PHE A 150 -5.60 -1.82 7.19
N ASP A 151 -4.32 -2.17 7.16
CA ASP A 151 -3.40 -1.94 8.26
C ASP A 151 -2.79 -0.54 8.14
N LEU A 152 -2.07 -0.28 7.04
CA LEU A 152 -1.37 0.98 6.81
C LEU A 152 -1.44 1.43 5.34
N ALA A 153 -1.42 2.74 5.14
CA ALA A 153 -1.14 3.35 3.84
C ALA A 153 0.36 3.69 3.76
N ARG A 154 1.04 3.18 2.73
CA ARG A 154 2.46 3.45 2.48
C ARG A 154 2.64 4.09 1.11
N VAL A 155 3.75 4.78 0.91
CA VAL A 155 4.09 5.47 -0.34
C VAL A 155 5.48 5.05 -0.78
N ASP A 156 5.60 4.67 -2.05
CA ASP A 156 6.90 4.39 -2.68
C ASP A 156 7.59 5.67 -3.17
N LEU A 157 8.86 5.56 -3.55
CA LEU A 157 9.63 6.68 -4.11
C LEU A 157 9.02 7.31 -5.37
N GLY A 158 8.12 6.60 -6.07
CA GLY A 158 7.38 7.12 -7.22
C GLY A 158 6.11 7.89 -6.85
N GLY A 159 5.77 7.98 -5.56
CA GLY A 159 4.53 8.57 -5.08
C GLY A 159 3.32 7.64 -5.18
N THR A 160 3.50 6.35 -5.49
CA THR A 160 2.36 5.42 -5.54
C THR A 160 1.97 5.05 -4.12
N VAL A 161 0.70 5.30 -3.77
CA VAL A 161 0.13 4.88 -2.48
C VAL A 161 -0.27 3.42 -2.58
N LYS A 162 0.20 2.62 -1.63
CA LYS A 162 -0.06 1.19 -1.53
C LYS A 162 -0.61 0.85 -0.15
N MET A 163 -1.72 0.12 -0.14
CA MET A 163 -2.35 -0.36 1.08
C MET A 163 -1.74 -1.69 1.51
N THR A 164 -1.29 -1.78 2.76
CA THR A 164 -1.02 -3.06 3.39
C THR A 164 -2.32 -3.62 3.98
N LEU A 165 -2.53 -4.92 3.78
CA LEU A 165 -3.67 -5.61 4.36
C LEU A 165 -3.27 -6.18 5.72
N ASP A 166 -4.21 -6.15 6.64
CA ASP A 166 -4.11 -6.95 7.85
C ASP A 166 -4.51 -8.40 7.53
N TYR A 167 -3.50 -9.22 7.29
CA TYR A 167 -3.68 -10.64 6.98
C TYR A 167 -4.19 -11.48 8.16
N ASN A 168 -4.32 -10.90 9.36
CA ASN A 168 -4.80 -11.56 10.58
C ASN A 168 -6.17 -11.05 11.03
N HIS A 169 -6.84 -10.19 10.26
CA HIS A 169 -8.13 -9.61 10.63
C HIS A 169 -9.27 -10.66 10.67
N GLY A 170 -9.16 -11.74 9.91
CA GLY A 170 -10.15 -12.80 9.81
C GLY A 170 -9.97 -13.62 8.53
N PRO A 171 -10.84 -14.60 8.25
CA PRO A 171 -10.79 -15.34 7.00
C PRO A 171 -10.95 -14.39 5.81
N LEU A 172 -10.10 -14.53 4.78
CA LEU A 172 -10.20 -13.71 3.56
C LEU A 172 -11.48 -14.02 2.79
N THR A 173 -12.04 -15.23 3.02
CA THR A 173 -13.33 -15.67 2.51
C THR A 173 -14.47 -15.34 3.49
N GLY A 174 -15.30 -14.39 3.10
CA GLY A 174 -16.59 -14.06 3.71
C GLY A 174 -17.34 -13.16 2.73
N LEU A 175 -18.67 -13.26 2.66
CA LEU A 175 -19.45 -12.29 1.89
C LEU A 175 -19.06 -10.89 2.40
N ALA A 176 -18.66 -10.01 1.48
CA ALA A 176 -18.63 -8.57 1.73
C ALA A 176 -20.07 -8.08 1.96
N SER A 177 -20.69 -8.53 3.04
CA SER A 177 -21.91 -7.98 3.59
C SER A 177 -21.52 -6.61 4.16
N GLY A 178 -22.43 -5.63 4.12
CA GLY A 178 -22.18 -4.18 4.28
C GLY A 178 -21.49 -3.68 5.57
N GLU A 179 -20.83 -4.54 6.33
CA GLU A 179 -20.03 -4.27 7.53
C GLU A 179 -18.65 -3.67 7.20
N HIS A 180 -18.15 -3.78 5.96
CA HIS A 180 -16.83 -3.25 5.60
C HIS A 180 -16.80 -1.73 5.32
N GLU A 181 -17.92 -1.16 4.88
CA GLU A 181 -17.98 0.25 4.48
C GLU A 181 -17.62 1.20 5.65
N PRO A 182 -18.17 1.03 6.87
CA PRO A 182 -17.81 1.87 8.01
C PRO A 182 -16.34 1.73 8.42
N GLU A 183 -15.76 0.54 8.33
CA GLU A 183 -14.36 0.32 8.70
C GLU A 183 -13.39 1.01 7.75
N VAL A 184 -13.63 0.89 6.44
CA VAL A 184 -12.83 1.56 5.41
C VAL A 184 -13.05 3.07 5.48
N ALA A 185 -14.27 3.54 5.72
CA ALA A 185 -14.55 4.96 5.92
C ALA A 185 -13.77 5.52 7.14
N ALA A 186 -13.76 4.79 8.26
CA ALA A 186 -13.00 5.15 9.44
C ALA A 186 -11.48 5.12 9.18
N PHE A 187 -10.98 4.17 8.38
CA PHE A 187 -9.58 4.14 7.98
C PHE A 187 -9.20 5.39 7.14
N LEU A 188 -10.02 5.73 6.16
CA LEU A 188 -9.81 6.91 5.31
C LEU A 188 -9.87 8.20 6.12
N GLU A 189 -10.81 8.30 7.05
CA GLU A 189 -10.96 9.45 7.95
C GLU A 189 -9.70 9.62 8.80
N ARG A 190 -9.26 8.58 9.51
CA ARG A 190 -8.03 8.61 10.31
C ARG A 190 -6.81 8.98 9.47
N THR A 191 -6.73 8.43 8.26
CA THR A 191 -5.62 8.73 7.35
C THR A 191 -5.64 10.20 6.96
N MET A 192 -6.77 10.74 6.49
CA MET A 192 -6.90 12.16 6.14
C MET A 192 -6.60 13.08 7.32
N SER A 193 -7.12 12.77 8.50
CA SER A 193 -6.90 13.53 9.73
C SER A 193 -5.43 13.49 10.17
N ALA A 194 -4.71 12.40 9.92
CA ALA A 194 -3.30 12.27 10.24
C ALA A 194 -2.37 12.96 9.24
N VAL A 195 -2.75 13.03 7.95
CA VAL A 195 -1.87 13.57 6.90
C VAL A 195 -2.17 15.02 6.51
N GLY A 196 -3.35 15.50 6.85
CA GLY A 196 -3.84 16.82 6.47
C GLY A 196 -3.29 17.97 7.30
N PRO A 197 -3.51 19.21 6.83
CA PRO A 197 -3.34 20.38 7.68
C PRO A 197 -4.26 20.28 8.91
N LYS A 198 -3.97 21.06 9.96
CA LYS A 198 -4.87 21.14 11.13
C LYS A 198 -6.31 21.38 10.62
N MET A 199 -7.29 20.71 11.24
CA MET A 199 -8.70 20.62 10.82
C MET A 199 -9.40 21.91 10.35
N GLN A 200 -8.84 23.09 10.57
CA GLN A 200 -9.42 24.39 10.24
C GLN A 200 -9.18 24.84 8.78
N ASP A 201 -8.28 24.18 8.04
CA ASP A 201 -7.82 24.67 6.72
C ASP A 201 -8.40 23.90 5.51
N TRP A 202 -9.36 22.99 5.71
CA TRP A 202 -9.90 22.17 4.62
C TRP A 202 -10.82 22.97 3.69
N GLY A 203 -10.62 22.84 2.38
CA GLY A 203 -11.55 23.36 1.38
C GLY A 203 -12.94 22.71 1.48
N PRO A 204 -14.00 23.34 0.93
CA PRO A 204 -15.37 22.85 1.05
C PRO A 204 -15.58 21.41 0.56
N ARG A 205 -14.84 21.00 -0.48
CA ARG A 205 -14.92 19.64 -1.04
C ARG A 205 -14.28 18.61 -0.12
N ALA A 206 -13.09 18.89 0.41
CA ALA A 206 -12.44 18.01 1.38
C ALA A 206 -13.27 17.90 2.66
N SER A 207 -13.83 19.00 3.16
CA SER A 207 -14.73 19.02 4.32
C SER A 207 -15.98 18.16 4.10
N HIS A 208 -16.62 18.26 2.92
CA HIS A 208 -17.76 17.41 2.59
C HIS A 208 -17.36 15.93 2.48
N PHE A 209 -16.21 15.63 1.88
CA PHE A 209 -15.69 14.25 1.80
C PHE A 209 -15.40 13.69 3.20
N LEU A 210 -14.76 14.45 4.08
CA LEU A 210 -14.49 14.06 5.46
C LEU A 210 -15.78 13.81 6.24
N ALA A 211 -16.79 14.67 6.12
CA ALA A 211 -18.10 14.49 6.76
C ALA A 211 -18.80 13.19 6.31
N ARG A 212 -18.66 12.81 5.02
CA ARG A 212 -19.16 11.53 4.51
C ARG A 212 -18.44 10.33 5.17
N LEU A 213 -17.12 10.40 5.30
CA LEU A 213 -16.34 9.34 5.95
C LEU A 213 -16.70 9.21 7.43
N GLN A 214 -16.88 10.33 8.14
CA GLN A 214 -17.31 10.36 9.53
C GLN A 214 -18.72 9.78 9.74
N ALA A 215 -19.59 9.89 8.73
CA ALA A 215 -20.89 9.23 8.70
C ALA A 215 -20.81 7.73 8.36
N GLY A 216 -19.60 7.16 8.24
CA GLY A 216 -19.39 5.74 7.95
C GLY A 216 -19.58 5.37 6.48
N HIS A 217 -19.49 6.34 5.57
CA HIS A 217 -19.73 6.10 4.15
C HIS A 217 -18.52 6.37 3.28
N ILE A 218 -18.30 5.50 2.29
CA ILE A 218 -17.28 5.68 1.26
C ILE A 218 -17.94 6.39 0.07
N PRO A 219 -17.49 7.60 -0.31
CA PRO A 219 -18.03 8.27 -1.49
C PRO A 219 -17.74 7.44 -2.74
N THR A 220 -18.79 6.96 -3.40
CA THR A 220 -18.65 6.18 -4.63
C THR A 220 -18.01 7.04 -5.70
N LEU A 221 -16.82 6.65 -6.15
CA LEU A 221 -16.24 7.17 -7.39
C LEU A 221 -17.14 6.68 -8.54
N LYS A 222 -18.16 7.46 -8.91
CA LYS A 222 -18.83 7.27 -10.20
C LYS A 222 -17.74 7.39 -11.26
N VAL A 223 -17.39 6.27 -11.89
CA VAL A 223 -16.43 6.21 -12.99
C VAL A 223 -16.94 7.15 -14.08
N GLY A 224 -16.30 8.31 -14.24
CA GLY A 224 -16.66 9.26 -15.30
C GLY A 224 -16.60 10.76 -14.98
N THR A 225 -16.18 11.20 -13.79
CA THR A 225 -16.04 12.65 -13.54
C THR A 225 -14.87 12.98 -12.63
N PHE A 226 -13.69 13.15 -13.23
CA PHE A 226 -12.65 14.12 -12.87
C PHE A 226 -11.85 14.44 -14.12
#